data_AF-A0A0R2XHH8-F1
#
_entry.id   AF-A0A0R2XHH8-F1
#
_cell.length_a   1.000
_cell.length_b   1.000
_cell.length_c   1.000
_cell.angle_alpha   90.00
_cell.angle_beta   90.00
_cell.angle_gamma   90.00
#
_symmetry.space_group_name_H-M   'P 1'
#
loop_
_entity.id
_entity.type
_entity.pdbx_description
1 polymer ?
#
loop_
_entity_poly.entity_id
_entity_poly.type
_entity_poly.pdbx_seq_one_letter_code
_entity_poly.pdbx_strand_id
1 'polypeptide(L)'
;MKNKLIIALLAIIVGLLSFILTNQKNDIGFTDWMTGGEYQKAFDERSKTLYPVVVEAKEAGNNEIRYRAYYTDFPAGAFWFWSNHGIPTNAFEENKEKRKRDGFTLVYHQALNTNGGQTIHQATWAKQK
;
A
#
# COMPACT_ATOMS: atom_id res chain seq x y z
N MET A 1 -45.16 16.92 3.43
CA MET A 1 -43.81 17.12 4.03
C MET A 1 -43.00 15.81 4.13
N LYS A 2 -43.58 14.69 4.58
CA LYS A 2 -42.90 13.38 4.68
C LYS A 2 -42.20 12.91 3.40
N ASN A 3 -42.83 13.04 2.23
CA ASN A 3 -42.25 12.58 0.95
C ASN A 3 -41.00 13.37 0.53
N LYS A 4 -40.92 14.68 0.84
CA LYS A 4 -39.74 15.49 0.53
C LYS A 4 -38.54 15.12 1.41
N LEU A 5 -38.79 14.73 2.67
CA LEU A 5 -37.77 14.27 3.60
C LEU A 5 -37.20 12.90 3.19
N ILE A 6 -38.05 11.98 2.75
CA ILE A 6 -37.65 10.64 2.28
C ILE A 6 -36.80 10.74 1.00
N ILE A 7 -37.20 11.60 0.05
CA ILE A 7 -36.44 11.82 -1.19
C ILE A 7 -35.06 12.45 -0.89
N ALA A 8 -34.99 13.41 0.04
CA ALA A 8 -33.72 14.01 0.45
C ALA A 8 -32.79 12.98 1.13
N LEU A 9 -33.34 12.10 1.98
CA LEU A 9 -32.56 11.04 2.63
C LEU A 9 -32.03 10.02 1.62
N LEU A 10 -32.85 9.62 0.64
CA LEU A 10 -32.45 8.72 -0.44
C LEU A 10 -31.34 9.33 -1.31
N ALA A 11 -31.43 10.62 -1.64
CA ALA A 11 -30.39 11.30 -2.41
C ALA A 11 -29.04 11.35 -1.66
N ILE A 12 -29.05 11.56 -0.35
CA ILE A 12 -27.85 11.53 0.49
C ILE A 12 -27.27 10.11 0.55
N ILE A 13 -28.10 9.08 0.71
CA ILE A 13 -27.66 7.68 0.74
C ILE A 13 -27.07 7.26 -0.61
N VAL A 14 -27.71 7.63 -1.73
CA VAL A 14 -27.20 7.35 -3.08
C VAL A 14 -25.89 8.11 -3.33
N GLY A 15 -25.78 9.37 -2.89
CA GLY A 15 -24.54 10.16 -2.95
C GLY A 15 -23.39 9.55 -2.14
N LEU A 16 -23.69 9.06 -0.93
CA LEU A 16 -22.71 8.37 -0.08
C LEU A 16 -22.28 7.02 -0.69
N LEU A 17 -23.22 6.24 -1.23
CA LEU A 17 -22.93 4.95 -1.89
C LEU A 17 -22.07 5.14 -3.15
N SER A 18 -22.37 6.16 -3.95
CA SER A 18 -21.58 6.46 -5.15
C SER A 18 -20.17 6.93 -4.80
N PHE A 19 -19.99 7.72 -3.74
CA PHE A 19 -18.66 8.13 -3.25
C PHE A 19 -17.83 6.94 -2.73
N ILE A 20 -18.48 5.96 -2.09
CA ILE A 20 -17.84 4.72 -1.65
C ILE A 20 -17.43 3.85 -2.85
N LEU A 21 -18.25 3.79 -3.90
CA LEU A 21 -17.98 2.99 -5.11
C LEU A 21 -16.89 3.60 -6.02
N THR A 22 -16.75 4.93 -6.08
CA THR A 22 -15.76 5.57 -6.97
C THR A 22 -14.32 5.53 -6.46
N ASN A 23 -14.07 5.15 -5.21
CA ASN A 23 -12.72 5.15 -4.62
C ASN A 23 -11.96 3.81 -4.73
N GLN A 24 -12.47 2.84 -5.51
CA GLN A 24 -11.77 1.59 -5.80
C GLN A 24 -11.24 1.53 -7.23
N LYS A 25 -10.41 2.50 -7.63
CA LYS A 25 -9.49 2.26 -8.76
C LYS A 25 -8.38 1.34 -8.28
N ASN A 26 -8.59 0.03 -8.40
CA ASN A 26 -7.55 -0.99 -8.32
C ASN A 26 -6.77 -1.04 -9.64
N ASP A 27 -6.20 0.10 -10.02
CA ASP A 27 -5.48 0.26 -11.27
C ASP A 27 -3.99 -0.04 -11.08
N ILE A 28 -3.37 -0.58 -12.12
CA ILE A 28 -1.92 -0.64 -12.32
C ILE A 28 -1.36 0.79 -12.29
N GLY A 29 -0.18 0.94 -11.71
CA GLY A 29 0.53 2.21 -11.63
C GLY A 29 0.77 2.69 -10.22
N PHE A 30 1.28 3.93 -10.12
CA PHE A 30 1.51 4.58 -8.85
C PHE A 30 0.20 4.92 -8.14
N THR A 31 0.14 4.63 -6.85
CA THR A 31 -0.79 5.30 -5.95
C THR A 31 -0.39 6.76 -5.77
N ASP A 32 -1.34 7.58 -5.30
CA ASP A 32 -1.01 8.87 -4.71
C ASP A 32 -0.10 8.69 -3.48
N TRP A 33 0.50 9.79 -3.04
CA TRP A 33 1.23 9.85 -1.78
C TRP A 33 0.24 9.85 -0.60
N MET A 34 0.33 8.84 0.23
CA MET A 34 -0.62 8.53 1.30
C MET A 34 0.06 8.53 2.67
N THR A 35 -0.67 8.77 3.74
CA THR A 35 -0.21 8.46 5.10
C THR A 35 0.02 6.95 5.25
N GLY A 36 0.72 6.51 6.31
CA GLY A 36 0.92 5.08 6.57
C GLY A 36 -0.40 4.29 6.69
N GLY A 37 -1.42 4.85 7.37
CA GLY A 37 -2.72 4.20 7.51
C GLY A 37 -3.51 4.12 6.20
N GLU A 38 -3.52 5.20 5.41
CA GLU A 38 -4.13 5.20 4.07
C GLU A 38 -3.44 4.21 3.14
N TYR A 39 -2.10 4.18 3.18
CA TYR A 39 -1.31 3.26 2.38
C TYR A 39 -1.55 1.80 2.78
N GLN A 40 -1.59 1.48 4.08
CA GLN A 40 -1.90 0.12 4.54
C GLN A 40 -3.28 -0.33 4.04
N LYS A 41 -4.29 0.54 4.11
CA LYS A 41 -5.64 0.24 3.59
C LYS A 41 -5.61 0.01 2.07
N ALA A 42 -4.90 0.85 1.32
CA ALA A 42 -4.74 0.68 -0.12
C ALA A 42 -3.98 -0.62 -0.46
N PHE A 43 -2.96 -0.96 0.34
CA PHE A 43 -2.18 -2.17 0.21
C PHE A 43 -3.03 -3.42 0.45
N ASP A 44 -3.82 -3.46 1.52
CA ASP A 44 -4.69 -4.59 1.86
C ASP A 44 -5.73 -4.87 0.76
N GLU A 45 -6.22 -3.81 0.11
CA GLU A 45 -7.17 -3.94 -0.99
C GLU A 45 -6.51 -4.39 -2.29
N ARG A 46 -5.44 -3.69 -2.71
CA ARG A 46 -4.78 -3.95 -4.01
C ARG A 46 -4.03 -5.27 -4.03
N SER A 47 -3.49 -5.71 -2.89
CA SER A 47 -2.75 -6.96 -2.75
C SER A 47 -3.59 -8.22 -3.01
N LYS A 48 -4.92 -8.07 -3.16
CA LYS A 48 -5.82 -9.15 -3.57
C LYS A 48 -5.62 -9.57 -5.03
N THR A 49 -5.23 -8.65 -5.90
CA THR A 49 -5.14 -8.89 -7.36
C THR A 49 -3.86 -8.35 -8.00
N LEU A 50 -3.12 -7.50 -7.31
CA LEU A 50 -1.89 -6.86 -7.78
C LEU A 50 -0.79 -7.03 -6.74
N TYR A 51 0.48 -6.80 -7.11
CA TYR A 51 1.57 -6.66 -6.14
C TYR A 51 2.35 -5.37 -6.37
N PRO A 52 2.93 -4.78 -5.31
CA PRO A 52 3.75 -3.60 -5.45
C PRO A 52 5.18 -3.97 -5.85
N VAL A 53 5.60 -3.54 -7.04
CA VAL A 53 7.00 -3.67 -7.52
C VAL A 53 7.91 -2.56 -7.01
N VAL A 54 7.33 -1.46 -6.55
CA VAL A 54 8.02 -0.31 -5.95
C VAL A 54 7.20 0.14 -4.76
N VAL A 55 7.85 0.41 -3.63
CA VAL A 55 7.21 1.01 -2.44
C VAL A 55 8.11 2.12 -1.91
N GLU A 56 7.71 3.37 -2.12
CA GLU A 56 8.49 4.52 -1.72
C GLU A 56 7.93 5.15 -0.45
N ALA A 57 8.83 5.71 0.36
CA ALA A 57 8.54 6.64 1.42
C ALA A 57 9.27 7.96 1.19
N LYS A 58 8.68 9.05 1.67
CA LYS A 58 9.32 10.35 1.78
C LYS A 58 8.86 11.05 3.04
N GLU A 59 9.66 11.98 3.51
CA GLU A 59 9.17 12.98 4.46
C GLU A 59 8.35 14.04 3.72
N ALA A 60 7.09 14.18 4.12
CA ALA A 60 6.33 15.40 3.96
C ALA A 60 6.55 16.25 5.24
N GLY A 61 6.57 17.58 5.12
CA GLY A 61 6.92 18.46 6.23
C GLY A 61 6.18 18.15 7.55
N ASN A 62 6.71 18.64 8.67
CA ASN A 62 6.24 18.31 10.03
C ASN A 62 6.48 16.85 10.43
N ASN A 63 7.60 16.25 10.01
CA ASN A 63 8.00 14.88 10.32
C ASN A 63 6.97 13.82 9.89
N GLU A 64 6.12 14.13 8.92
CA GLU A 64 5.13 13.21 8.42
C GLU A 64 5.77 12.30 7.35
N ILE A 65 5.60 10.98 7.48
CA ILE A 65 6.01 10.05 6.42
C ILE A 65 4.84 9.79 5.48
N ARG A 66 5.07 10.01 4.19
CA ARG A 66 4.15 9.66 3.12
C ARG A 66 4.70 8.49 2.32
N TYR A 67 3.80 7.63 1.88
CA TYR A 67 4.11 6.41 1.13
C TYR A 67 3.40 6.41 -0.22
N ARG A 68 4.00 5.79 -1.22
CA ARG A 68 3.29 5.40 -2.44
C ARG A 68 3.85 4.09 -2.97
N ALA A 69 3.08 3.36 -3.77
CA ALA A 69 3.57 2.17 -4.43
C ALA A 69 3.17 2.12 -5.89
N TYR A 70 4.02 1.52 -6.72
CA TYR A 70 3.67 1.14 -8.08
C TYR A 70 3.18 -0.31 -8.06
N TYR A 71 1.93 -0.52 -8.44
CA TYR A 71 1.33 -1.85 -8.56
C TYR A 71 1.35 -2.35 -9.99
N THR A 72 1.53 -3.66 -10.14
CA THR A 72 1.39 -4.38 -11.41
C THR A 72 0.67 -5.71 -11.18
N ASP A 73 0.18 -6.32 -12.26
CA ASP A 73 -0.42 -7.65 -12.23
C ASP A 73 0.55 -8.70 -11.69
N PHE A 74 0.00 -9.76 -11.08
CA PHE A 74 0.81 -10.92 -10.76
C PHE A 74 1.37 -11.55 -12.04
N PRO A 75 2.65 -11.98 -12.04
CA PRO A 75 3.21 -12.78 -13.13
C PRO A 75 2.39 -14.05 -13.37
N ALA A 76 2.43 -14.57 -14.59
CA ALA A 76 1.83 -15.85 -14.91
C ALA A 76 2.46 -16.99 -14.08
N GLY A 77 1.63 -17.96 -13.67
CA GLY A 77 2.06 -19.10 -12.88
C GLY A 77 1.96 -18.87 -11.37
N ALA A 78 2.61 -19.75 -10.60
CA ALA A 78 2.52 -19.70 -9.15
C ALA A 78 3.46 -18.61 -8.60
N PHE A 79 2.86 -17.56 -8.06
CA PHE A 79 3.56 -16.36 -7.58
C PHE A 79 3.17 -16.05 -6.14
N TRP A 80 4.17 -15.67 -5.33
CA TRP A 80 3.99 -15.19 -3.98
C TRP A 80 4.84 -13.95 -3.76
N PHE A 81 4.35 -13.03 -2.95
CA PHE A 81 5.11 -11.87 -2.52
C PHE A 81 4.91 -11.57 -1.04
N TRP A 82 5.86 -10.83 -0.48
CA TRP A 82 5.79 -10.19 0.82
C TRP A 82 6.22 -8.75 0.64
N SER A 83 5.51 -7.80 1.24
CA SER A 83 5.91 -6.40 1.22
C SER A 83 5.71 -5.79 2.59
N ASN A 84 6.69 -5.02 3.04
CA ASN A 84 6.66 -4.29 4.31
C ASN A 84 7.07 -2.84 4.05
N HIS A 85 6.49 -1.91 4.80
CA HIS A 85 6.77 -0.47 4.68
C HIS A 85 6.92 0.15 6.06
N GLY A 86 7.81 1.13 6.18
CA GLY A 86 8.00 1.85 7.43
C GLY A 86 8.63 1.02 8.55
N ILE A 87 9.27 -0.11 8.24
CA ILE A 87 9.85 -0.99 9.26
C ILE A 87 11.25 -0.50 9.68
N PRO A 88 11.65 -0.66 10.95
CA PRO A 88 13.00 -0.32 11.39
C PRO A 88 14.05 -1.29 10.81
N THR A 89 15.32 -0.87 10.83
CA THR A 89 16.45 -1.63 10.24
C THR A 89 16.57 -3.06 10.78
N ASN A 90 16.40 -3.28 12.08
CA ASN A 90 16.46 -4.63 12.66
C ASN A 90 15.37 -5.55 12.10
N ALA A 91 14.14 -5.06 11.98
CA ALA A 91 13.03 -5.82 11.39
C ALA A 91 13.24 -6.06 9.89
N PHE A 92 13.87 -5.13 9.17
CA PHE A 92 14.24 -5.33 7.78
C PHE A 92 15.24 -6.48 7.61
N GLU A 93 16.34 -6.49 8.38
CA GLU A 93 17.34 -7.54 8.27
C GLU A 93 16.78 -8.92 8.70
N GLU A 94 15.95 -8.96 9.74
CA GLU A 94 15.26 -10.20 10.14
C GLU A 94 14.36 -10.72 9.01
N ASN A 95 13.52 -9.84 8.44
CA ASN A 95 12.65 -10.20 7.34
C ASN A 95 13.44 -10.65 6.12
N LYS A 96 14.51 -9.93 5.76
CA LYS A 96 15.37 -10.26 4.62
C LYS A 96 15.96 -11.67 4.75
N GLU A 97 16.53 -11.99 5.89
CA GLU A 97 17.10 -13.32 6.12
C GLU A 97 16.02 -14.41 6.17
N LYS A 98 14.86 -14.12 6.77
CA LYS A 98 13.72 -15.04 6.75
C LYS A 98 13.24 -15.31 5.32
N ARG A 99 12.98 -14.27 4.53
CA ARG A 99 12.48 -14.39 3.15
C ARG A 99 13.47 -15.09 2.25
N LYS A 100 14.77 -14.82 2.42
CA LYS A 100 15.85 -15.54 1.73
C LYS A 100 15.81 -17.04 2.03
N ARG A 101 15.68 -17.44 3.30
CA ARG A 101 15.54 -18.87 3.69
C ARG A 101 14.28 -19.52 3.09
N ASP A 102 13.20 -18.75 2.99
CA ASP A 102 11.94 -19.21 2.38
C ASP A 102 12.00 -19.27 0.83
N GLY A 103 13.13 -18.89 0.23
CA GLY A 103 13.38 -18.93 -1.21
C GLY A 103 12.75 -17.75 -1.98
N PHE A 104 12.53 -16.62 -1.31
CA PHE A 104 12.13 -15.36 -1.95
C PHE A 104 13.37 -14.53 -2.31
N THR A 105 13.25 -13.73 -3.37
CA THR A 105 14.23 -12.73 -3.79
C THR A 105 13.73 -11.33 -3.40
N LEU A 106 14.62 -10.48 -2.90
CA LEU A 106 14.34 -9.05 -2.69
C LEU A 106 14.23 -8.35 -4.04
N VAL A 107 13.02 -7.93 -4.41
CA VAL A 107 12.75 -7.30 -5.72
C VAL A 107 12.79 -5.77 -5.64
N TYR A 108 12.51 -5.21 -4.47
CA TYR A 108 12.60 -3.78 -4.24
C TYR A 108 13.01 -3.49 -2.80
N HIS A 109 13.86 -2.49 -2.62
CA HIS A 109 14.20 -1.94 -1.31
C HIS A 109 14.49 -0.44 -1.43
N GLN A 110 13.86 0.34 -0.55
CA GLN A 110 14.25 1.70 -0.24
C GLN A 110 14.51 1.82 1.26
N ALA A 111 15.54 2.57 1.62
CA ALA A 111 15.75 3.06 2.98
C ALA A 111 15.57 4.57 2.99
N LEU A 112 14.89 5.09 4.01
CA LEU A 112 14.71 6.51 4.25
C LEU A 112 15.29 6.86 5.63
N ASN A 113 16.30 7.73 5.63
CA ASN A 113 16.78 8.37 6.84
C ASN A 113 15.87 9.56 7.14
N THR A 114 15.13 9.47 8.24
CA THR A 114 14.23 10.53 8.69
C THR A 114 15.01 11.65 9.36
N ASN A 115 14.48 12.88 9.32
CA ASN A 115 14.99 14.02 10.08
C ASN A 115 15.00 13.75 11.60
N GLY A 116 14.17 12.82 12.07
CA GLY A 116 14.17 12.34 13.45
C GLY A 116 15.34 11.41 13.82
N GLY A 117 16.27 11.16 12.89
CA GLY A 117 17.44 10.30 13.11
C GLY A 117 17.16 8.80 13.04
N GLN A 118 15.95 8.39 12.65
CA GLN A 118 15.57 6.98 12.47
C GLN A 118 15.67 6.60 10.99
N THR A 119 16.14 5.39 10.71
CA THR A 119 16.06 4.79 9.36
C THR A 119 14.87 3.85 9.28
N ILE A 120 13.99 4.09 8.31
CA ILE A 120 12.88 3.19 8.00
C ILE A 120 13.09 2.56 6.62
N HIS A 121 12.55 1.35 6.45
CA HIS A 121 12.74 0.55 5.25
C HIS A 121 11.39 0.20 4.61
N GLN A 122 11.39 0.17 3.29
CA GLN A 122 10.30 -0.29 2.45
C GLN A 122 10.87 -1.38 1.56
N ALA A 123 10.29 -2.57 1.58
CA ALA A 123 10.85 -3.71 0.87
C ALA A 123 9.76 -4.63 0.36
N THR A 124 9.95 -5.12 -0.86
CA THR A 124 9.14 -6.19 -1.45
C THR A 124 10.06 -7.36 -1.78
N TRP A 125 9.62 -8.56 -1.40
CA TRP A 125 10.21 -9.83 -1.79
C TRP A 125 9.21 -10.62 -2.62
N ALA A 126 9.68 -11.32 -3.64
CA ALA A 126 8.84 -12.15 -4.49
C ALA A 126 9.47 -13.52 -4.74
N LYS A 127 8.62 -14.51 -4.99
CA LYS A 127 8.98 -15.87 -5.33
C LYS A 127 8.05 -16.37 -6.44
N GLN A 128 8.63 -16.96 -7.46
CA GLN A 128 7.92 -17.63 -8.54
C GLN A 128 8.40 -19.09 -8.60
N LYS A 129 7.51 -20.02 -8.92
CA LYS A 129 7.86 -21.42 -9.21
C LYS A 129 7.88 -21.67 -10.71
#